data_AF-A0A966EQU4-F1
#
_entry.id   AF-A0A966EQU4-F1
#
_cell.length_a   1.000
_cell.length_b   1.000
_cell.length_c   1.000
_cell.angle_alpha   90.00
_cell.angle_beta   90.00
_cell.angle_gamma   90.00
#
_symmetry.space_group_name_H-M   'P 1'
#
loop_
_entity.id
_entity.type
_entity.pdbx_description
1 polymer ?
#
loop_
_entity_poly.entity_id
_entity_poly.type
_entity_poly.pdbx_seq_one_letter_code
_entity_poly.pdbx_strand_id
1 'polypeptide(L)'
;MITKVVGPAMVIEAASSAAALLVVSSNVMPIALLNFFFLAVAVYVTIFHAVPLHAKIGRGESELIPGLIKVNWIRTAAWSMRIPLGVLLVAQVSS
;
A
#
# COMPACT_ATOMS: atom_id res chain seq x y z
N MET A 1 -1.98 -18.38 -3.30
CA MET A 1 -3.03 -18.10 -4.32
C MET A 1 -3.45 -16.63 -4.32
N ILE A 2 -3.59 -15.96 -3.18
CA ILE A 2 -3.96 -14.52 -3.09
C ILE A 2 -2.90 -13.58 -3.69
N THR A 3 -1.60 -13.89 -3.53
CA THR A 3 -0.49 -13.05 -4.03
C THR A 3 -0.49 -12.84 -5.55
N LYS A 4 -1.03 -13.78 -6.34
CA LYS A 4 -1.06 -13.69 -7.81
C LYS A 4 -2.04 -12.62 -8.33
N VAL A 5 -3.03 -12.24 -7.52
CA VAL A 5 -4.00 -11.19 -7.86
C VAL A 5 -3.59 -9.86 -7.23
N VAL A 6 -3.23 -9.89 -5.95
CA VAL A 6 -2.93 -8.67 -5.19
C VAL A 6 -1.58 -8.05 -5.62
N GLY A 7 -0.59 -8.87 -5.99
CA GLY A 7 0.72 -8.39 -6.43
C GLY A 7 0.64 -7.47 -7.65
N PRO A 8 0.07 -7.93 -8.80
CA PRO A 8 -0.12 -7.08 -9.97
C PRO A 8 -0.94 -5.83 -9.69
N ALA A 9 -2.02 -5.94 -8.91
CA ALA A 9 -2.84 -4.79 -8.53
C ALA A 9 -2.04 -3.72 -7.75
N MET A 10 -1.21 -4.14 -6.81
CA MET A 10 -0.32 -3.23 -6.05
C MET A 10 0.72 -2.56 -6.95
N VAL A 11 1.26 -3.27 -7.95
CA VAL A 11 2.21 -2.68 -8.91
C VAL A 11 1.54 -1.62 -9.77
N ILE A 12 0.35 -1.93 -10.30
CA ILE A 12 -0.43 -0.99 -11.11
C ILE A 12 -0.75 0.27 -10.30
N GLU A 13 -1.21 0.10 -9.06
CA GLU A 13 -1.52 1.23 -8.18
C GLU A 13 -0.27 2.05 -7.81
N ALA A 14 0.88 1.41 -7.56
CA ALA A 14 2.14 2.09 -7.31
C ALA A 14 2.61 2.91 -8.52
N ALA A 15 2.55 2.32 -9.71
CA ALA A 15 2.91 2.99 -10.95
C ALA A 15 1.99 4.18 -11.25
N SER A 16 0.68 3.99 -11.09
CA SER A 16 -0.30 5.05 -11.34
C SER A 16 -0.25 6.16 -10.28
N SER A 17 -0.02 5.83 -9.00
CA SER A 17 0.18 6.84 -7.95
C SER A 17 1.48 7.62 -8.15
N ALA A 18 2.56 6.97 -8.61
CA ALA A 18 3.80 7.65 -8.94
C ALA A 18 3.64 8.56 -10.18
N ALA A 19 2.93 8.09 -11.21
CA ALA A 19 2.61 8.91 -12.38
C ALA A 19 1.76 10.13 -12.01
N ALA A 20 0.80 9.99 -11.09
CA ALA A 20 -0.01 11.09 -10.60
C ALA A 20 0.85 12.20 -9.98
N LEU A 21 1.92 11.86 -9.24
CA LEU A 21 2.85 12.85 -8.68
C LEU A 21 3.57 13.71 -9.73
N LEU A 22 3.65 13.25 -10.99
CA LEU A 22 4.29 14.01 -12.07
C LEU A 22 3.35 15.02 -12.73
N VAL A 23 2.03 14.88 -12.55
CA VAL A 23 1.02 15.67 -13.25
C VAL A 23 0.16 16.55 -12.34
N VAL A 24 0.12 16.26 -11.03
CA VAL A 24 -0.63 17.10 -10.07
C VAL A 24 0.04 18.45 -9.87
N SER A 25 -0.79 19.47 -9.67
CA SER A 25 -0.35 20.83 -9.38
C SER A 25 0.26 20.98 -7.97
N SER A 26 1.09 22.01 -7.78
CA SER A 26 1.86 22.21 -6.54
C SER A 26 0.99 22.38 -5.29
N ASN A 27 -0.24 22.88 -5.41
CA ASN A 27 -1.20 23.00 -4.31
C ASN A 27 -1.73 21.65 -3.83
N VAL A 28 -1.82 20.64 -4.71
CA VAL A 28 -2.32 19.29 -4.38
C VAL A 28 -1.16 18.34 -4.00
N MET A 29 0.07 18.70 -4.37
CA MET A 29 1.29 17.90 -4.15
C MET A 29 1.44 17.36 -2.71
N PRO A 30 1.19 18.12 -1.62
CA PRO A 30 1.36 17.59 -0.27
C PRO A 30 0.43 16.41 0.04
N ILE A 31 -0.81 16.46 -0.42
CA ILE A 31 -1.79 15.37 -0.21
C ILE A 31 -1.46 14.18 -1.11
N ALA A 32 -1.00 14.45 -2.34
CA ALA A 32 -0.55 13.40 -3.25
C ALA A 32 0.65 12.63 -2.68
N LEU A 33 1.64 13.35 -2.13
CA LEU A 33 2.79 12.75 -1.46
C LEU A 33 2.39 11.96 -0.22
N LEU A 34 1.48 12.49 0.61
CA LEU A 34 0.99 11.77 1.79
C LEU A 34 0.23 10.50 1.41
N ASN A 35 -0.61 10.56 0.38
CA ASN A 35 -1.33 9.41 -0.15
C ASN A 35 -0.33 8.35 -0.68
N PHE A 36 0.66 8.77 -1.47
CA PHE A 36 1.71 7.91 -1.99
C PHE A 36 2.57 7.29 -0.86
N PHE A 37 2.88 8.05 0.19
CA PHE A 37 3.63 7.56 1.35
C PHE A 37 2.95 6.34 1.99
N PHE A 38 1.63 6.38 2.20
CA PHE A 38 0.90 5.23 2.73
C PHE A 38 0.95 4.01 1.82
N LEU A 39 0.98 4.20 0.49
CA LEU A 39 1.20 3.10 -0.45
C LEU A 39 2.61 2.55 -0.35
N ALA A 40 3.62 3.41 -0.28
CA ALA A 40 5.00 3.01 -0.11
C ALA A 40 5.17 2.17 1.17
N VAL A 41 4.54 2.58 2.28
CA VAL A 41 4.49 1.81 3.53
C VAL A 41 3.83 0.45 3.29
N ALA A 42 2.63 0.41 2.70
CA ALA A 42 1.91 -0.84 2.45
C ALA A 42 2.69 -1.81 1.55
N VAL A 43 3.32 -1.31 0.49
CA VAL A 43 4.19 -2.06 -0.43
C VAL A 43 5.41 -2.58 0.30
N TYR A 44 6.11 -1.71 1.05
CA TYR A 44 7.30 -2.06 1.81
C TYR A 44 7.04 -3.20 2.79
N VAL A 45 6.02 -3.07 3.65
CA VAL A 45 5.72 -4.12 4.63
C VAL A 45 5.22 -5.41 3.95
N THR A 46 4.60 -5.31 2.77
CA THR A 46 4.18 -6.49 2.00
C THR A 46 5.40 -7.25 1.46
N ILE A 47 6.29 -6.57 0.74
CA ILE A 47 7.44 -7.19 0.08
C ILE A 47 8.45 -7.71 1.10
N PHE A 48 8.79 -6.90 2.09
CA PHE A 48 9.90 -7.21 3.00
C PHE A 48 9.49 -8.01 4.24
N HIS A 49 8.20 -8.00 4.62
CA HIS A 49 7.74 -8.70 5.83
C HIS A 49 6.69 -9.76 5.54
N ALA A 50 5.57 -9.40 4.90
CA ALA A 50 4.46 -10.34 4.69
C ALA A 50 4.85 -11.51 3.78
N VAL A 51 5.50 -11.24 2.63
CA VAL A 51 5.90 -12.27 1.66
C VAL A 51 6.90 -13.27 2.27
N PRO A 52 7.99 -12.86 2.93
CA PRO A 52 8.89 -13.79 3.61
C PRO A 52 8.22 -14.59 4.74
N LEU A 53 7.34 -13.97 5.53
CA LEU A 53 6.59 -14.65 6.58
C LEU A 53 5.66 -15.73 6.01
N HIS A 54 4.95 -15.44 4.92
CA HIS A 54 4.14 -16.44 4.22
C HIS A 54 4.97 -17.62 3.72
N ALA A 55 6.18 -17.37 3.21
CA ALA A 55 7.08 -18.44 2.78
C ALA A 55 7.54 -19.32 3.94
N LYS A 56 7.85 -18.73 5.11
CA LYS A 56 8.20 -19.45 6.34
C LYS A 56 7.04 -20.29 6.88
N ILE A 57 5.87 -19.69 7.04
CA ILE A 57 4.66 -20.38 7.50
C ILE A 57 4.29 -21.54 6.55
N GLY A 58 4.44 -21.34 5.23
CA GLY A 58 4.21 -22.38 4.23
C GLY A 58 5.16 -23.58 4.34
N ARG A 59 6.30 -23.45 5.04
CA ARG A 59 7.22 -24.54 5.36
C ARG A 59 6.96 -25.21 6.71
N GLY A 60 5.94 -24.78 7.45
CA GLY A 60 5.55 -25.37 8.74
C GLY A 60 5.85 -24.51 9.96
N GLU A 61 6.46 -23.33 9.81
CA GLU A 61 6.77 -22.37 10.89
C GLU A 61 5.50 -21.61 11.35
N SER A 62 4.50 -22.33 11.85
CA SER A 62 3.16 -21.80 12.22
C SER A 62 3.17 -20.81 13.38
N GLU A 63 4.20 -20.87 14.24
CA GLU A 63 4.44 -19.95 15.34
C GLU A 63 4.65 -18.49 14.88
N LEU A 64 4.89 -18.27 13.58
CA LEU A 64 5.06 -16.93 12.99
C LEU A 64 3.74 -16.26 12.61
N ILE A 65 2.60 -16.98 12.68
CA ILE A 65 1.27 -16.44 12.34
C ILE A 65 0.93 -15.16 13.12
N PRO A 66 1.16 -15.03 14.44
CA PRO A 66 0.92 -13.78 15.15
C PRO A 66 1.73 -12.60 14.62
N GLY A 67 2.96 -12.84 14.15
CA GLY A 67 3.78 -11.83 13.48
C GLY A 67 3.17 -11.39 12.15
N LEU A 68 2.69 -12.34 11.35
CA LEU A 68 2.01 -12.06 10.10
C LEU A 68 0.72 -11.22 10.31
N ILE A 69 -0.05 -11.49 11.36
CA ILE A 69 -1.25 -10.72 11.72
C ILE A 69 -0.89 -9.24 11.97
N LYS A 70 0.18 -8.97 12.73
CA LYS A 70 0.65 -7.59 12.99
C LYS A 70 1.02 -6.87 11.69
N VAL A 71 1.75 -7.53 10.79
CA VAL A 71 2.10 -6.97 9.48
C VAL A 71 0.85 -6.67 8.65
N ASN A 72 -0.14 -7.56 8.67
CA ASN A 72 -1.42 -7.34 7.99
C ASN A 72 -2.20 -6.16 8.56
N TRP A 73 -2.20 -5.95 9.88
CA TRP A 73 -2.84 -4.77 10.47
C TRP A 73 -2.18 -3.46 10.02
N ILE A 74 -0.84 -3.42 9.93
CA ILE A 74 -0.13 -2.26 9.38
C ILE A 74 -0.55 -2.00 7.93
N ARG A 75 -0.63 -3.06 7.11
CA ARG A 75 -1.10 -2.97 5.72
C ARG A 75 -2.52 -2.42 5.65
N THR A 76 -3.45 -2.96 6.45
CA THR A 76 -4.84 -2.52 6.49
C THR A 76 -4.94 -1.06 6.88
N ALA A 77 -4.23 -0.62 7.93
CA ALA A 77 -4.24 0.78 8.34
C ALA A 77 -3.72 1.72 7.23
N ALA A 78 -2.59 1.36 6.60
CA ALA A 78 -2.02 2.15 5.51
C ALA A 78 -2.97 2.25 4.31
N TRP A 79 -3.60 1.14 3.92
CA TRP A 79 -4.60 1.12 2.86
C TRP A 79 -5.86 1.90 3.19
N SER A 80 -6.38 1.77 4.42
CA SER A 80 -7.55 2.51 4.87
C SER A 80 -7.32 4.02 4.82
N MET A 81 -6.12 4.50 5.16
CA MET A 81 -5.78 5.92 5.07
C MET A 81 -5.74 6.45 3.63
N ARG A 82 -5.45 5.60 2.64
CA ARG A 82 -5.45 6.00 1.22
C ARG A 82 -6.83 6.40 0.71
N ILE A 83 -7.91 5.81 1.24
CA ILE A 83 -9.27 6.08 0.78
C ILE A 83 -9.67 7.56 1.00
N PRO A 84 -9.68 8.10 2.24
CA PRO A 84 -10.05 9.50 2.45
C PRO A 84 -9.06 10.46 1.79
N LEU A 85 -7.76 10.15 1.79
CA LEU A 85 -6.75 10.97 1.11
C LEU A 85 -6.96 11.00 -0.41
N GLY A 86 -7.37 9.89 -1.01
CA GLY A 86 -7.69 9.81 -2.44
C GLY A 86 -8.93 10.63 -2.79
N VAL A 87 -9.98 10.56 -1.96
CA VAL A 87 -11.18 11.40 -2.10
C VAL A 87 -10.82 12.89 -2.03
N LEU A 88 -10.01 13.29 -1.04
CA LEU A 88 -9.54 14.67 -0.89
C LEU A 88 -8.70 15.13 -2.08
N LEU A 89 -7.81 14.27 -2.57
CA LEU A 89 -6.97 14.56 -3.73
C LEU A 89 -7.83 14.81 -4.97
N VAL A 90 -8.80 13.94 -5.25
CA VAL A 90 -9.70 14.11 -6.40
C VAL A 90 -10.52 15.38 -6.28
N ALA A 91 -11.07 15.68 -5.09
CA ALA A 91 -11.85 16.90 -4.86
C ALA A 91 -11.04 18.19 -5.11
N GLN A 92 -9.74 18.19 -4.77
CA GLN A 92 -8.86 19.34 -5.00
C GLN A 92 -8.36 19.47 -6.43
N VAL A 93 -8.25 18.37 -7.17
CA VAL A 93 -7.91 18.40 -8.61
C VAL A 93 -9.10 18.89 -9.44
N SER A 94 -10.33 18.63 -9.00
CA SER A 94 -11.56 19.05 -9.69
C SER A 94 -12.04 20.47 -9.36
N SER A 95 -11.36 21.18 -8.46
CA SER A 95 -11.69 22.54 -8.03
C SER A 95 -10.81 23.56 -8.74
#